data_AF-A0A972ME14-F1
#
_entry.id   AF-A0A972ME14-F1
#
_cell.length_a   1.000
_cell.length_b   1.000
_cell.length_c   1.000
_cell.angle_alpha   90.00
_cell.angle_beta   90.00
_cell.angle_gamma   90.00
#
_symmetry.space_group_name_H-M   'P 1'
#
loop_
_entity.id
_entity.type
_entity.pdbx_description
1 polymer ?
#
loop_
_entity_poly.entity_id
_entity_poly.type
_entity_poly.pdbx_seq_one_letter_code
_entity_poly.pdbx_strand_id
1 'polypeptide(L)'
;LKSFLKNGKMDGPVIRYYKSGLTEVKGQYKNDLKEGTWIFYSEDGKSKDTIIYKNGRDINEDEKERIESENYQKNIEKSKNLLDPANYKNNPYEYINKQK
;
A
#
# COMPACT_ATOMS: atom_id res chain seq x y z
N LEU A 1 -16.15 6.30 22.96
CA LEU A 1 -14.75 6.40 22.49
C LEU A 1 -13.85 6.24 23.71
N LYS A 2 -12.86 5.34 23.66
CA LYS A 2 -11.80 5.23 24.67
C LYS A 2 -10.49 5.66 24.01
N SER A 3 -9.85 6.73 24.49
CA SER A 3 -8.61 7.30 23.92
C SER A 3 -7.68 7.80 25.02
N PHE A 4 -6.38 7.81 24.75
CA PHE A 4 -5.35 8.34 25.65
C PHE A 4 -4.90 9.72 25.19
N LEU A 5 -4.81 10.66 26.14
CA LEU A 5 -4.34 12.01 25.90
C LEU A 5 -3.00 12.23 26.62
N LYS A 6 -2.02 12.81 25.91
CA LYS A 6 -0.75 13.28 26.45
C LYS A 6 -0.55 14.73 26.03
N ASN A 7 -0.39 15.63 26.99
CA ASN A 7 -0.21 17.08 26.75
C ASN A 7 -1.32 17.70 25.87
N GLY A 8 -2.56 17.25 26.04
CA GLY A 8 -3.71 17.72 25.25
C GLY A 8 -3.84 17.11 23.85
N LYS A 9 -2.93 16.21 23.46
CA LYS A 9 -2.94 15.50 22.16
C LYS A 9 -3.33 14.04 22.33
N MET A 10 -3.99 13.46 21.34
CA MET A 10 -4.20 12.02 21.25
C MET A 10 -2.86 11.32 21.07
N ASP A 11 -2.51 10.50 22.06
CA ASP A 11 -1.24 9.78 22.10
C ASP A 11 -1.44 8.48 22.88
N GLY A 12 -1.46 7.38 22.14
CA GLY A 12 -1.76 6.04 22.65
C GLY A 12 -2.93 5.36 21.96
N PRO A 13 -3.36 4.19 22.47
CA PRO A 13 -4.35 3.35 21.82
C PRO A 13 -5.74 4.00 21.83
N VAL A 14 -6.53 3.68 20.82
CA VAL A 14 -7.91 4.15 20.70
C VAL A 14 -8.82 3.00 20.31
N ILE A 15 -10.02 2.99 20.90
CA ILE A 15 -11.10 2.09 20.52
C ILE A 15 -12.39 2.90 20.39
N ARG A 16 -13.06 2.74 19.25
CA ARG A 16 -14.40 3.27 18.99
C ARG A 16 -15.36 2.09 18.81
N TYR A 17 -16.59 2.31 19.22
CA TYR A 17 -17.64 1.31 19.22
C TYR A 17 -18.85 1.84 18.45
N TYR A 18 -19.55 0.92 17.78
CA TYR A 18 -20.87 1.14 17.22
C TYR A 18 -21.89 1.42 18.34
N LYS A 19 -23.08 1.91 17.95
CA LYS A 19 -24.21 2.08 18.89
C LYS A 19 -24.62 0.76 19.54
N SER A 20 -24.42 -0.36 18.82
CA SER A 20 -24.63 -1.72 19.32
C SER A 20 -23.65 -2.14 20.43
N GLY A 21 -22.57 -1.38 20.64
CA GLY A 21 -21.48 -1.72 21.57
C GLY A 21 -20.38 -2.60 20.95
N LEU A 22 -20.57 -3.07 19.71
CA LEU A 22 -19.52 -3.78 18.97
C LEU A 22 -18.37 -2.83 18.62
N THR A 23 -17.16 -3.37 18.52
CA THR A 23 -15.98 -2.56 18.15
C THR A 23 -16.12 -2.12 16.69
N GLU A 24 -16.04 -0.82 16.44
CA GLU A 24 -16.05 -0.23 15.10
C GLU A 24 -14.62 -0.10 14.57
N VAL A 25 -13.72 0.43 15.39
CA VAL A 25 -12.32 0.61 15.02
C VAL A 25 -11.42 0.59 16.24
N LYS A 26 -10.22 0.01 16.06
CA LYS A 26 -9.13 0.11 17.03
C LYS A 26 -7.80 0.43 16.34
N GLY A 27 -6.97 1.19 17.02
CA GLY A 27 -5.65 1.59 16.53
C GLY A 27 -4.91 2.39 17.58
N GLN A 28 -3.97 3.22 17.15
CA GLN A 28 -3.26 4.14 18.03
C GLN A 28 -3.04 5.49 17.35
N TYR A 29 -3.02 6.54 18.17
CA TYR A 29 -2.56 7.86 17.80
C TYR A 29 -1.17 8.12 18.37
N LYS A 30 -0.41 8.98 17.70
CA LYS A 30 0.85 9.55 18.16
C LYS A 30 0.85 11.01 17.79
N ASN A 31 0.88 11.91 18.77
CA ASN A 31 0.75 13.36 18.55
C ASN A 31 -0.41 13.75 17.60
N ASP A 32 -1.62 13.27 17.87
CA ASP A 32 -2.85 13.48 17.07
C ASP A 32 -2.90 12.79 15.69
N LEU A 33 -1.83 12.10 15.27
CA LEU A 33 -1.77 11.41 13.99
C LEU A 33 -2.00 9.91 14.18
N LYS A 34 -2.76 9.29 13.27
CA LYS A 34 -2.88 7.83 13.22
C LYS A 34 -1.51 7.22 13.01
N GLU A 35 -1.19 6.20 13.79
CA GLU A 35 0.09 5.50 13.74
C GLU A 35 -0.15 3.99 13.86
N GLY A 36 0.71 3.18 13.23
CA GLY A 36 0.65 1.73 13.33
C GLY A 36 -0.58 1.11 12.68
N THR A 37 -0.93 -0.11 13.13
CA THR A 37 -2.03 -0.89 12.56
C THR A 37 -3.38 -0.41 13.07
N TRP A 38 -4.26 -0.07 12.13
CA TRP A 38 -5.65 0.27 12.35
C TRP A 38 -6.54 -0.84 11.80
N ILE A 39 -7.46 -1.32 12.63
CA ILE A 39 -8.41 -2.37 12.28
C ILE A 39 -9.81 -1.78 12.36
N PHE A 40 -10.52 -1.83 11.24
CA PHE A 40 -11.91 -1.43 11.09
C PHE A 40 -12.75 -2.68 10.98
N TYR A 41 -13.86 -2.73 11.69
CA TYR A 41 -14.79 -3.87 11.68
C TYR A 41 -16.10 -3.40 11.08
N SER A 42 -16.81 -4.27 10.35
CA SER A 42 -18.20 -3.99 9.98
C SER A 42 -19.12 -4.08 11.20
N GLU A 43 -20.26 -3.38 11.16
CA GLU A 43 -21.24 -3.41 12.25
C GLU A 43 -21.86 -4.80 12.47
N ASP A 44 -21.91 -5.62 11.41
CA ASP A 44 -22.33 -7.03 11.50
C ASP A 44 -21.20 -7.99 11.91
N GLY A 45 -19.96 -7.48 12.08
CA GLY A 45 -18.78 -8.23 12.49
C GLY A 45 -18.22 -9.21 11.46
N LYS A 46 -18.79 -9.27 10.25
CA LYS A 46 -18.41 -10.25 9.22
C LYS A 46 -17.14 -9.90 8.46
N SER A 47 -16.82 -8.61 8.34
CA SER A 47 -15.62 -8.15 7.66
C SER A 47 -14.78 -7.25 8.56
N LYS A 48 -13.49 -7.22 8.23
CA LYS A 48 -12.56 -6.28 8.83
C LYS A 48 -11.54 -5.82 7.78
N ASP A 49 -11.19 -4.55 7.84
CA ASP A 49 -10.13 -3.95 7.06
C ASP A 49 -8.95 -3.62 7.97
N THR A 50 -7.74 -3.81 7.46
CA THR A 50 -6.50 -3.48 8.16
C THR A 50 -5.71 -2.48 7.34
N ILE A 51 -5.50 -1.30 7.91
CA ILE A 51 -4.73 -0.22 7.32
C ILE A 51 -3.53 0.06 8.22
N ILE A 52 -2.35 0.20 7.65
CA ILE A 52 -1.18 0.64 8.42
C ILE A 52 -1.01 2.14 8.18
N TYR A 53 -0.95 2.90 9.26
CA TYR A 53 -0.70 4.33 9.21
C TYR A 53 0.70 4.67 9.69
N LYS A 54 1.34 5.65 9.05
CA LYS A 54 2.58 6.25 9.53
C LYS A 54 2.48 7.77 9.40
N ASN A 55 2.62 8.48 10.52
CA ASN A 55 2.42 9.94 10.57
C ASN A 55 1.10 10.39 9.91
N GLY A 56 0.03 9.62 10.11
CA GLY A 56 -1.29 9.92 9.57
C GLY A 56 -1.54 9.51 8.11
N ARG A 57 -0.55 8.95 7.40
CA ARG A 57 -0.69 8.47 6.01
C ARG A 57 -0.91 6.97 5.94
N ASP A 58 -1.78 6.51 5.05
CA ASP A 58 -1.97 5.10 4.75
C ASP A 58 -0.77 4.58 3.95
N ILE A 59 0.08 3.76 4.57
CA ILE A 59 1.26 3.23 3.89
C ILE A 59 0.92 2.09 2.93
N ASN A 60 -0.24 1.45 3.07
CA ASN A 60 -0.60 0.32 2.23
C ASN A 60 -0.96 0.79 0.82
N GLU A 61 -1.54 1.99 0.68
CA GLU A 61 -1.83 2.61 -0.60
C GLU A 61 -0.55 3.14 -1.27
N ASP A 62 0.26 3.90 -0.53
CA ASP A 62 1.57 4.39 -1.01
C ASP A 62 2.47 3.25 -1.52
N GLU A 63 2.48 2.10 -0.82
CA GLU A 63 3.27 0.93 -1.22
C GLU A 63 2.73 0.24 -2.46
N LYS A 64 1.40 0.17 -2.62
CA LYS A 64 0.78 -0.36 -3.85
C LYS A 64 1.14 0.49 -5.06
N GLU A 65 1.02 1.81 -4.93
CA GLU A 65 1.39 2.76 -5.99
C GLU A 65 2.89 2.63 -6.33
N ARG A 66 3.76 2.53 -5.32
CA ARG A 66 5.19 2.32 -5.51
C ARG A 66 5.46 1.05 -6.31
N ILE A 67 4.90 -0.09 -5.89
CA ILE A 67 5.09 -1.39 -6.57
C ILE A 67 4.55 -1.34 -8.00
N GLU A 68 3.39 -0.72 -8.22
CA GLU A 68 2.81 -0.56 -9.56
C GLU A 68 3.71 0.28 -10.47
N SER A 69 4.23 1.40 -9.96
CA SER A 69 5.16 2.25 -10.69
C SER A 69 6.47 1.54 -11.05
N GLU A 70 7.01 0.75 -10.12
CA GLU A 70 8.23 -0.04 -10.35
C GLU A 70 8.00 -1.12 -11.42
N ASN A 71 6.85 -1.78 -11.39
CA ASN A 71 6.48 -2.76 -12.40
C ASN A 71 6.33 -2.12 -13.79
N TYR A 72 5.71 -0.94 -13.86
CA TYR A 72 5.60 -0.19 -15.11
C TYR A 72 6.98 0.16 -15.67
N GLN A 73 7.87 0.73 -14.85
CA GLN A 73 9.23 1.09 -15.30
C GLN A 73 10.02 -0.13 -15.76
N LYS A 74 9.94 -1.24 -15.01
CA LYS A 74 10.59 -2.50 -15.38
C LYS A 74 10.08 -3.03 -16.73
N ASN A 75 8.79 -2.89 -17.02
CA ASN A 75 8.22 -3.28 -18.30
C ASN A 75 8.71 -2.38 -19.44
N ILE A 76 8.82 -1.07 -19.21
CA ILE A 76 9.37 -0.13 -20.18
C ILE A 76 10.85 -0.43 -20.45
N GLU A 77 11.65 -0.67 -19.42
CA GLU A 77 13.06 -1.05 -19.58
C GLU A 77 13.22 -2.36 -20.33
N LYS A 78 12.42 -3.37 -19.98
CA LYS A 78 12.36 -4.63 -20.72
C LYS A 78 12.02 -4.38 -22.19
N SER A 79 11.05 -3.52 -22.49
CA SER A 79 10.67 -3.17 -23.87
C SER A 79 11.77 -2.44 -24.65
N LYS A 80 12.58 -1.61 -23.99
CA LYS A 80 13.73 -0.94 -24.62
C LYS A 80 14.84 -1.92 -25.01
N ASN A 81 14.97 -3.00 -24.22
CA ASN A 81 15.95 -4.05 -24.46
C ASN A 81 15.42 -5.15 -25.39
N LEU A 82 14.19 -5.06 -25.91
CA LEU A 82 13.75 -5.93 -26.99
C LEU A 82 14.50 -5.55 -28.26
N LEU A 83 15.15 -6.55 -28.85
CA LEU A 83 15.70 -6.42 -30.19
C LEU A 83 14.55 -6.20 -31.17
N ASP A 84 14.63 -5.14 -31.97
CA ASP A 84 13.68 -4.93 -33.07
C ASP A 84 14.18 -5.71 -34.30
N PRO A 85 13.44 -6.72 -34.81
CA PRO A 85 13.85 -7.47 -36.00
C PRO A 85 14.06 -6.58 -37.24
N ALA A 86 13.43 -5.40 -37.30
CA ALA A 86 13.64 -4.44 -38.39
C ALA A 86 15.07 -3.88 -38.41
N ASN A 87 15.72 -3.76 -37.24
CA ASN A 87 17.13 -3.34 -37.13
C ASN A 87 18.11 -4.43 -37.63
N TYR A 88 17.62 -5.67 -37.80
CA TYR A 88 18.40 -6.82 -38.28
C TYR A 88 18.00 -7.26 -39.69
N LYS A 89 17.32 -6.40 -40.46
CA LYS A 89 16.82 -6.72 -41.82
C LYS A 89 17.90 -7.27 -42.76
N ASN A 90 19.14 -6.80 -42.63
CA ASN A 90 20.28 -7.22 -43.47
C ASN A 90 21.08 -8.40 -42.87
N ASN A 91 20.80 -8.79 -41.61
CA ASN A 91 21.44 -9.95 -40.97
C ASN A 91 20.48 -10.66 -39.98
N PRO A 92 19.46 -11.38 -40.48
CA PRO A 92 18.43 -12.00 -39.64
C PRO A 92 18.95 -13.10 -38.71
N TYR A 93 20.08 -13.75 -39.06
CA TYR A 93 20.68 -14.81 -38.24
C TYR A 93 21.23 -14.29 -36.91
N GLU A 94 21.70 -13.04 -36.85
CA GLU A 94 22.19 -12.41 -35.62
C GLU A 94 21.06 -12.16 -34.61
N TYR A 95 19.88 -11.76 -35.08
CA TYR A 95 18.69 -11.58 -34.26
C TYR A 95 18.23 -12.88 -33.60
N ILE A 96 18.25 -13.99 -34.33
CA ILE A 96 17.85 -15.32 -33.83
C ILE A 96 18.85 -15.83 -32.78
N ASN A 97 20.15 -15.64 -33.00
CA ASN A 97 21.18 -16.10 -32.07
C ASN A 97 21.21 -15.30 -30.75
N LYS A 98 20.81 -14.03 -30.76
CA LYS A 98 20.72 -13.19 -29.53
C LYS A 98 19.45 -13.44 -28.71
N GLN A 99 18.52 -14.27 -29.19
CA GLN A 99 17.29 -14.66 -28.47
C GLN A 99 17.35 -16.07 -27.87
N LYS A 100 18.39 -16.85 -28.15
CA LYS A 100 18.66 -18.15 -27.53
C LYS A 100 19.36 -17.97 -26.19
#